data_AF-A0A0R2UFR2-F1
#
_entry.id   AF-A0A0R2UFR2-F1
#
_cell.length_a   1.000
_cell.length_b   1.000
_cell.length_c   1.000
_cell.angle_alpha   90.00
_cell.angle_beta   90.00
_cell.angle_gamma   90.00
#
_symmetry.space_group_name_H-M   'P 1'
#
loop_
_entity.id
_entity.type
_entity.pdbx_description
1 polymer ?
#
loop_
_entity_poly.entity_id
_entity_poly.type
_entity_poly.pdbx_seq_one_letter_code
_entity_poly.pdbx_strand_id
1 'polypeptide(L)'
;MEKGLQGLTILVGLLMLLGGLSFVFSPTIMEPFFAVTAIQSHGMGTIRGDLGGAFLSLSAFTLYGSRPENAKWLAVPVVFLCAILFGRAVHIVLDGITNDAIRSVVIEVIGIVLLEAARRKLPNVSQGQ
;
A
#
# COMPACT_ATOMS: atom_id res chain seq x y z
N MET A 1 4.09 12.62 20.09
CA MET A 1 3.67 12.67 18.68
C MET A 1 4.24 11.52 17.87
N GLU A 2 5.54 11.23 17.97
CA GLU A 2 6.22 10.16 17.22
C GLU A 2 5.66 8.75 17.47
N LYS A 3 5.35 8.40 18.73
CA LYS A 3 4.72 7.09 19.06
C LYS A 3 3.35 6.89 18.43
N GLY A 4 2.56 7.97 18.29
CA GLY A 4 1.25 7.91 17.64
C GLY A 4 1.38 7.66 16.13
N LEU A 5 2.31 8.36 15.48
CA LEU A 5 2.63 8.16 14.07
C LEU A 5 3.18 6.76 13.79
N GLN A 6 4.04 6.25 14.68
CA GLN A 6 4.54 4.89 14.61
C GLN A 6 3.41 3.87 14.72
N GLY A 7 2.52 4.02 15.72
CA GLY A 7 1.37 3.15 15.90
C GLY A 7 0.45 3.14 14.68
N LEU A 8 0.22 4.31 14.08
CA LEU A 8 -0.58 4.41 12.86
C LEU A 8 0.11 3.75 11.66
N THR A 9 1.44 3.88 11.53
CA THR A 9 2.22 3.21 10.48
C THR A 9 2.15 1.68 10.62
N ILE A 10 2.24 1.17 11.85
CA ILE A 10 2.06 -0.26 12.15
C ILE A 10 0.65 -0.71 11.76
N LEU A 11 -0.37 0.05 12.14
CA LEU A 11 -1.75 -0.26 11.78
C LEU A 11 -1.95 -0.34 10.26
N VAL A 12 -1.42 0.62 9.51
CA VAL A 12 -1.45 0.59 8.04
C VAL A 12 -0.77 -0.66 7.48
N GLY A 13 0.42 -1.00 8.00
CA GLY A 13 1.13 -2.22 7.60
C GLY A 13 0.34 -3.50 7.90
N LEU A 14 -0.35 -3.56 9.05
CA LEU A 14 -1.21 -4.71 9.40
C LEU A 14 -2.45 -4.80 8.52
N LEU A 15 -3.08 -3.68 8.17
CA LEU A 15 -4.22 -3.67 7.24
C LEU A 15 -3.78 -4.14 5.84
N MET A 16 -2.62 -3.69 5.38
CA MET A 16 -2.02 -4.18 4.13
C MET A 16 -1.69 -5.68 4.20
N LEU A 17 -1.21 -6.17 5.35
CA LEU A 17 -0.96 -7.59 5.57
C LEU A 17 -2.25 -8.40 5.44
N LEU A 18 -3.31 -7.97 6.11
CA LEU A 18 -4.62 -8.63 6.03
C LEU A 18 -5.13 -8.63 4.59
N GLY A 19 -5.07 -7.50 3.88
CA GLY A 19 -5.45 -7.44 2.47
C GLY A 19 -4.63 -8.38 1.58
N GLY A 20 -3.30 -8.43 1.76
CA GLY A 20 -2.41 -9.32 1.03
C GLY A 20 -2.72 -10.80 1.28
N LEU A 21 -2.94 -11.19 2.54
CA LEU A 21 -3.34 -12.55 2.90
C LEU A 21 -4.72 -12.88 2.32
N SER A 22 -5.67 -11.95 2.33
CA SER A 22 -6.98 -12.14 1.71
C SER A 22 -6.88 -12.34 0.20
N PHE A 23 -6.03 -11.59 -0.51
CA PHE A 23 -5.78 -11.84 -1.94
C PHE A 23 -5.14 -13.21 -2.20
N VAL A 24 -4.20 -13.63 -1.36
CA VAL A 24 -3.50 -14.92 -1.52
C VAL A 24 -4.41 -16.10 -1.22
N PHE A 25 -5.19 -16.06 -0.14
CA PHE A 25 -5.94 -17.22 0.36
C PHE A 25 -7.44 -17.17 0.07
N SER A 26 -8.01 -15.97 -0.12
CA SER A 26 -9.43 -15.75 -0.39
C SER A 26 -9.67 -14.77 -1.56
N PRO A 27 -9.03 -14.97 -2.73
CA PRO A 27 -9.09 -14.05 -3.88
C PRO A 27 -10.52 -13.73 -4.34
N THR A 28 -11.44 -14.70 -4.33
CA THR A 28 -12.85 -14.50 -4.73
C THR A 28 -13.61 -13.50 -3.86
N ILE A 29 -13.22 -13.35 -2.59
CA ILE A 29 -13.77 -12.32 -1.69
C ILE A 29 -13.23 -10.94 -2.09
N MET A 30 -12.00 -10.87 -2.60
CA MET A 30 -11.33 -9.62 -2.95
C MET A 30 -11.73 -9.05 -4.31
N GLU A 31 -12.11 -9.92 -5.26
CA GLU A 31 -12.50 -9.53 -6.62
C GLU A 31 -13.46 -8.32 -6.68
N PRO A 32 -14.58 -8.29 -5.93
CA PRO A 32 -15.54 -7.20 -6.02
C PRO A 32 -14.99 -5.88 -5.47
N PHE A 33 -14.08 -5.92 -4.50
CA PHE A 33 -13.48 -4.71 -3.92
C PHE A 33 -12.51 -4.00 -4.86
N PHE A 34 -11.99 -4.73 -5.85
CA PHE A 34 -11.01 -4.22 -6.82
C PHE A 34 -11.57 -4.15 -8.24
N ALA A 35 -12.83 -4.57 -8.44
CA ALA A 35 -13.45 -4.69 -9.76
C ALA A 35 -12.60 -5.52 -10.75
N VAL A 36 -11.94 -6.57 -10.24
CA VAL A 36 -11.13 -7.50 -11.02
C VAL A 36 -11.67 -8.90 -10.80
N THR A 37 -11.97 -9.63 -11.88
CA THR A 37 -12.41 -11.03 -11.80
C THR A 37 -11.49 -11.94 -12.59
N ALA A 38 -11.19 -13.12 -12.04
CA ALA A 38 -10.41 -14.12 -12.74
C ALA A 38 -11.26 -14.83 -13.80
N ILE A 39 -10.94 -14.63 -15.07
CA ILE A 39 -11.62 -15.29 -16.20
C ILE A 39 -11.22 -16.79 -16.27
N GLN A 40 -10.01 -17.14 -15.82
CA GLN A 40 -9.45 -18.50 -15.87
C GLN A 40 -8.64 -18.81 -14.60
N SER A 41 -8.26 -20.08 -14.42
CA SER A 41 -7.41 -20.53 -13.30
C SER A 41 -6.09 -19.75 -13.18
N HIS A 42 -5.46 -19.39 -14.29
CA HIS A 42 -4.26 -18.56 -14.27
C HIS A 42 -4.54 -17.10 -13.86
N GLY A 43 -5.76 -16.60 -14.08
CA GLY A 43 -6.22 -15.31 -13.54
C GLY A 43 -6.28 -15.30 -12.01
N MET A 44 -6.59 -16.44 -11.39
CA MET A 44 -6.44 -16.60 -9.94
C MET A 44 -4.97 -16.47 -9.52
N GLY A 45 -4.05 -16.96 -10.36
CA GLY A 45 -2.60 -16.78 -10.18
C GLY A 45 -2.19 -15.31 -10.21
N THR A 46 -2.70 -14.53 -11.17
CA THR A 46 -2.51 -13.07 -11.25
C THR A 46 -3.03 -12.35 -10.01
N ILE A 47 -4.24 -12.66 -9.54
CA ILE A 47 -4.79 -12.02 -8.33
C ILE A 47 -3.93 -12.35 -7.09
N ARG A 48 -3.54 -13.62 -6.93
CA ARG A 48 -2.73 -14.05 -5.78
C ARG A 48 -1.31 -13.49 -5.84
N GLY A 49 -0.68 -13.56 -7.01
CA GLY A 49 0.71 -13.19 -7.23
C GLY A 49 0.89 -11.69 -7.30
N ASP A 50 0.17 -11.02 -8.20
CA ASP A 50 0.40 -9.61 -8.49
C ASP A 50 -0.28 -8.72 -7.44
N LEU A 51 -1.59 -8.87 -7.22
CA LEU A 51 -2.30 -8.07 -6.20
C LEU A 51 -1.93 -8.50 -4.78
N GLY A 52 -1.95 -9.80 -4.50
CA GLY A 52 -1.55 -10.33 -3.19
C GLY A 52 -0.08 -10.03 -2.87
N GLY A 53 0.83 -10.30 -3.80
CA GLY A 53 2.25 -10.00 -3.65
C GLY A 53 2.55 -8.51 -3.48
N ALA A 54 1.84 -7.62 -4.20
CA ALA A 54 1.95 -6.18 -4.01
C ALA A 54 1.57 -5.76 -2.58
N PHE A 55 0.43 -6.20 -2.07
CA PHE A 55 0.00 -5.88 -0.70
C PHE A 55 0.92 -6.48 0.37
N LEU A 56 1.41 -7.70 0.17
CA LEU A 56 2.40 -8.32 1.07
C LEU A 56 3.73 -7.57 1.07
N SER A 57 4.18 -7.08 -0.09
CA SER A 57 5.40 -6.27 -0.20
C SER A 57 5.24 -4.93 0.50
N LEU A 58 4.12 -4.22 0.24
CA LEU A 58 3.77 -2.98 0.91
C LEU A 58 3.73 -3.17 2.43
N SER A 59 3.09 -4.24 2.90
CA SER A 59 3.03 -4.61 4.32
C SER A 59 4.43 -4.84 4.91
N ALA A 60 5.25 -5.67 4.27
CA ALA A 60 6.57 -6.02 4.77
C ALA A 60 7.45 -4.79 4.97
N PHE A 61 7.55 -3.93 3.95
CA PHE A 61 8.36 -2.70 4.04
C PHE A 61 7.74 -1.66 4.98
N THR A 62 6.41 -1.57 5.06
CA THR A 62 5.74 -0.66 6.00
C THR A 62 5.98 -1.06 7.45
N LEU A 63 5.80 -2.35 7.78
CA LEU A 63 6.03 -2.87 9.12
C LEU A 63 7.52 -2.82 9.49
N TYR A 64 8.40 -3.17 8.56
CA TYR A 64 9.85 -3.07 8.79
C TYR A 64 10.30 -1.62 9.01
N GLY A 65 9.84 -0.71 8.15
CA GLY A 65 10.15 0.72 8.24
C GLY A 65 9.49 1.44 9.42
N SER A 66 8.46 0.86 10.04
CA SER A 66 7.87 1.40 11.27
C SER A 66 8.76 1.26 12.50
N ARG A 67 9.80 0.41 12.43
CA ARG A 67 10.75 0.23 13.54
C ARG A 67 11.72 1.41 13.60
N PRO A 68 12.22 1.77 14.80
CA PRO A 68 13.33 2.72 14.93
C PRO A 68 14.47 2.31 14.01
N GLU A 69 15.21 3.29 13.50
CA GLU A 69 16.40 3.12 12.64
C GLU A 69 16.11 2.65 11.20
N ASN A 70 14.92 2.12 10.93
CA ASN A 70 14.55 1.54 9.65
C ASN A 70 13.61 2.42 8.82
N ALA A 71 13.26 3.62 9.30
CA ALA A 71 12.27 4.48 8.67
C ALA A 71 12.58 4.82 7.21
N LYS A 72 13.85 4.87 6.79
CA LYS A 72 14.26 4.99 5.37
C LYS A 72 13.58 3.96 4.44
N TRP A 73 13.25 2.76 4.92
CA TRP A 73 12.59 1.71 4.14
C TRP A 73 11.14 2.01 3.81
N LEU A 74 10.50 2.96 4.50
CA LEU A 74 9.18 3.49 4.13
C LEU A 74 9.20 4.20 2.76
N ALA A 75 10.37 4.51 2.21
CA ALA A 75 10.47 5.00 0.82
C ALA A 75 9.88 4.00 -0.19
N VAL A 76 10.04 2.69 0.05
CA VAL A 76 9.53 1.64 -0.86
C VAL A 76 8.00 1.71 -1.00
N PRO A 77 7.20 1.63 0.08
CA PRO A 77 5.76 1.73 -0.03
C PRO A 77 5.29 3.12 -0.49
N VAL A 78 6.02 4.20 -0.18
CA VAL A 78 5.72 5.54 -0.73
C VAL A 78 5.84 5.56 -2.26
N VAL A 79 6.97 5.09 -2.81
CA VAL A 79 7.17 5.03 -4.27
C VAL A 79 6.13 4.14 -4.94
N PHE A 80 5.81 3.01 -4.31
CA PHE A 80 4.79 2.09 -4.81
C PHE A 80 3.40 2.76 -4.88
N LEU A 81 2.98 3.46 -3.82
CA LEU A 81 1.71 4.20 -3.82
C LEU A 81 1.71 5.34 -4.84
N CYS A 82 2.84 6.03 -5.05
CA CYS A 82 2.95 7.02 -6.12
C CYS A 82 2.75 6.40 -7.51
N ALA A 83 3.26 5.18 -7.74
CA ALA A 83 3.04 4.46 -9.00
C ALA A 83 1.56 4.06 -9.19
N ILE A 84 0.89 3.61 -8.12
CA ILE A 84 -0.56 3.36 -8.15
C ILE A 84 -1.33 4.65 -8.46
N LEU A 85 -1.02 5.75 -7.76
CA LEU A 85 -1.66 7.04 -7.94
C LEU A 85 -1.47 7.57 -9.38
N PHE A 86 -0.29 7.34 -9.96
CA PHE A 86 -0.05 7.64 -11.37
C PHE A 86 -0.96 6.83 -12.29
N GLY A 87 -1.06 5.50 -12.10
CA GLY A 87 -2.01 4.67 -12.86
C GLY A 87 -3.45 5.13 -12.69
N ARG A 88 -3.83 5.60 -11.48
CA ARG A 88 -5.14 6.17 -11.19
C ARG A 88 -5.38 7.49 -11.92
N ALA A 89 -4.37 8.35 -12.00
CA ALA A 89 -4.44 9.59 -12.76
C ALA A 89 -4.64 9.31 -14.25
N VAL A 90 -3.93 8.32 -14.80
CA VAL A 90 -4.12 7.88 -16.20
C VAL A 90 -5.56 7.40 -16.41
N HIS A 91 -6.09 6.55 -15.53
CA HIS A 91 -7.50 6.12 -15.59
C HIS A 91 -8.48 7.30 -15.58
N ILE A 92 -8.31 8.27 -14.68
CA ILE A 92 -9.19 9.45 -14.61
C ILE A 92 -9.11 10.28 -15.90
N VAL A 93 -7.92 10.42 -16.49
CA VAL A 93 -7.72 11.20 -17.73
C VAL A 93 -8.34 10.50 -18.95
N LEU A 94 -8.22 9.17 -19.05
CA LEU A 94 -8.64 8.42 -20.22
C LEU A 94 -10.09 7.93 -20.13
N ASP A 95 -10.51 7.44 -18.96
CA ASP A 95 -11.79 6.77 -18.75
C ASP A 95 -12.79 7.65 -17.99
N GLY A 96 -12.33 8.78 -17.44
CA GLY A 96 -13.16 9.74 -16.69
C GLY A 96 -13.16 9.53 -15.18
N ILE A 97 -13.76 10.48 -14.48
CA ILE A 97 -13.81 10.46 -13.01
C ILE A 97 -14.99 9.62 -12.51
N THR A 98 -14.71 8.68 -11.60
CA THR A 98 -15.72 7.85 -10.93
C THR A 98 -15.61 7.99 -9.42
N ASN A 99 -16.68 7.67 -8.69
CA ASN A 99 -16.67 7.69 -7.22
C ASN A 99 -15.61 6.73 -6.65
N ASP A 100 -15.39 5.60 -7.30
CA ASP A 100 -14.38 4.62 -6.89
C ASP A 100 -12.96 5.16 -7.16
N ALA A 101 -12.75 5.82 -8.31
CA ALA A 101 -11.48 6.47 -8.60
C ALA A 101 -11.16 7.56 -7.56
N ILE A 102 -12.13 8.42 -7.20
CA ILE A 102 -11.96 9.43 -6.16
C ILE A 102 -11.60 8.78 -4.82
N ARG A 103 -12.33 7.73 -4.43
CA ARG A 103 -12.06 7.00 -3.18
C ARG A 103 -10.63 6.45 -3.16
N SER A 104 -10.18 5.83 -4.25
CA SER A 104 -8.83 5.30 -4.36
C SER A 104 -7.77 6.40 -4.28
N VAL A 105 -7.93 7.51 -5.00
CA VAL A 105 -7.01 8.67 -4.93
C VAL A 105 -6.88 9.19 -3.50
N VAL A 106 -7.99 9.32 -2.77
CA VAL A 106 -7.97 9.78 -1.38
C VAL A 106 -7.17 8.83 -0.49
N ILE A 107 -7.40 7.52 -0.61
CA ILE A 107 -6.66 6.50 0.15
C ILE A 107 -5.17 6.54 -0.19
N GLU A 108 -4.83 6.63 -1.47
CA GLU A 108 -3.45 6.68 -1.97
C GLU A 108 -2.72 7.92 -1.45
N VAL A 109 -3.33 9.10 -1.56
CA VAL A 109 -2.74 10.37 -1.08
C VAL A 109 -2.57 10.37 0.43
N ILE A 110 -3.58 9.92 1.20
CA ILE A 110 -3.46 9.81 2.66
C ILE A 110 -2.33 8.83 3.03
N GLY A 111 -2.27 7.67 2.36
CA GLY A 111 -1.21 6.68 2.57
C GLY A 111 0.18 7.26 2.29
N ILE A 112 0.36 7.95 1.16
CA ILE A 112 1.62 8.61 0.79
C ILE A 112 2.03 9.63 1.85
N VAL A 113 1.12 10.54 2.22
CA VAL A 113 1.40 11.60 3.20
C VAL A 113 1.77 11.00 4.56
N LEU A 114 1.04 9.99 5.01
CA LEU A 114 1.26 9.31 6.28
C LEU A 114 2.61 8.60 6.31
N LEU A 115 2.90 7.77 5.30
CA LEU A 115 4.13 6.98 5.25
C LEU A 115 5.35 7.88 5.02
N GLU A 116 5.23 8.94 4.24
CA GLU A 116 6.29 9.93 4.05
C GLU A 116 6.53 10.76 5.32
N ALA A 117 5.47 11.14 6.04
CA ALA A 117 5.60 11.79 7.33
C ALA A 117 6.29 10.86 8.34
N ALA A 118 5.93 9.58 8.38
CA ALA A 118 6.58 8.58 9.21
C ALA A 118 8.06 8.40 8.82
N ARG A 119 8.37 8.32 7.53
CA ARG A 119 9.73 8.21 7.01
C ARG A 119 10.64 9.36 7.48
N ARG A 120 10.11 10.59 7.51
CA ARG A 120 10.87 11.79 7.89
C ARG A 120 10.98 11.99 9.40
N LYS A 121 9.95 11.63 10.17
CA LYS A 121 9.83 11.95 11.60
C LYS A 121 10.21 10.82 12.53
N LEU A 122 10.15 9.57 12.08
CA LEU A 122 10.62 8.46 12.90
C LEU A 122 12.15 8.52 13.00
N PRO A 123 12.73 8.11 14.15
CA PRO A 123 14.18 8.09 14.33
C PRO A 123 14.83 7.27 13.21
N ASN A 124 15.52 7.96 12.31
CA ASN A 124 16.43 7.34 11.36
C ASN A 124 17.81 7.34 12.01
N VAL A 125 18.64 6.34 11.68
CA VAL A 125 20.07 6.44 12.01
C VAL A 125 20.64 7.63 11.25
N SER A 126 20.66 8.80 11.88
CA SER A 126 21.42 9.95 11.41
C SER A 126 22.72 10.02 12.19
N GLN A 127 23.76 9.51 11.52
CA GLN A 127 25.16 9.91 11.60
C GLN A 127 25.88 9.64 12.93
N GLY A 128 26.56 8.50 12.97
CA GLY A 128 27.88 8.49 13.57
C GLY A 128 28.80 9.39 12.75
N GLN A 129 28.89 10.65 13.17
CA GLN A 129 30.07 11.50 13.05
C GLN A 129 30.21 12.26 14.37
#